data_AF-A0A9D8BRH2-F1
#
_entry.id   AF-A0A9D8BRH2-F1
#
_cell.length_a   1.000
_cell.length_b   1.000
_cell.length_c   1.000
_cell.angle_alpha   90.00
_cell.angle_beta   90.00
_cell.angle_gamma   90.00
#
_symmetry.space_group_name_H-M   'P 1'
#
loop_
_entity.id
_entity.type
_entity.pdbx_description
1 polymer ?
#
loop_
_entity_poly.entity_id
_entity_poly.type
_entity_poly.pdbx_seq_one_letter_code
_entity_poly.pdbx_strand_id
1 'polypeptide(L)'
;MKLPRFATTPTLIIILAFAPLLLVCPIGNLQAAREATDAAARPTPEPTFLTLLPPLIAIALSFITRNVVLSLLLGVFSGTLLMSLARGDGVLASPFHAFLGIVNILIAALADRSHAGILGQTLLIGGLIALMSKMGGAQAVAEWLARRAKGPRSAQIVTLVMGIFVFFD
;
A
#
# COMPACT_ATOMS: atom_id res chain seq x y z
N MET A 1 28.23 16.16 -20.53
CA MET A 1 28.12 15.10 -19.51
C MET A 1 26.80 14.39 -19.74
N LYS A 2 26.84 13.18 -20.31
CA LYS A 2 25.67 12.45 -20.83
C LYS A 2 24.77 12.03 -19.66
N LEU A 3 23.51 12.44 -19.68
CA LEU A 3 22.46 11.90 -18.82
C LEU A 3 21.98 10.57 -19.43
N PRO A 4 22.19 9.40 -18.80
CA PRO A 4 21.62 8.17 -19.31
C PRO A 4 20.22 7.93 -18.73
N ARG A 5 19.21 8.04 -19.61
CA ARG A 5 18.02 7.17 -19.73
C ARG A 5 17.36 6.69 -18.41
N PHE A 6 16.50 7.52 -17.83
CA PHE A 6 15.58 7.13 -16.75
C PHE A 6 14.12 6.93 -17.22
N ALA A 7 13.91 6.76 -18.54
CA ALA A 7 12.58 6.72 -19.15
C ALA A 7 12.08 5.32 -19.51
N THR A 8 12.92 4.28 -19.47
CA THR A 8 12.55 2.89 -19.79
C THR A 8 12.59 1.94 -18.59
N THR A 9 12.96 2.43 -17.41
CA THR A 9 13.11 1.63 -16.19
C THR A 9 11.81 1.16 -15.50
N PRO A 10 10.62 1.79 -15.60
CA PRO A 10 9.47 1.31 -14.82
C PRO A 10 8.98 -0.06 -15.29
N THR A 11 9.01 -0.33 -16.60
CA THR A 11 8.56 -1.61 -17.17
C THR A 11 9.50 -2.77 -16.84
N LEU A 12 10.82 -2.52 -16.83
CA LEU A 12 11.83 -3.53 -16.49
C LEU A 12 11.79 -3.92 -14.99
N ILE A 13 11.41 -2.97 -14.13
CA ILE A 13 11.27 -3.18 -12.66
C ILE A 13 10.01 -3.99 -12.35
N ILE A 14 8.90 -3.74 -13.05
CA ILE A 14 7.69 -4.56 -12.95
C ILE A 14 8.00 -6.02 -13.34
N ILE A 15 8.76 -6.23 -14.42
CA ILE A 15 9.19 -7.56 -14.88
C ILE A 15 10.10 -8.24 -13.84
N LEU A 16 11.02 -7.50 -13.20
CA LEU A 16 11.98 -8.04 -12.23
C LEU A 16 11.37 -8.33 -10.85
N ALA A 17 10.27 -7.66 -10.48
CA ALA A 17 9.48 -7.96 -9.28
C ALA A 17 8.47 -9.10 -9.50
N PHE A 18 7.93 -9.24 -10.72
CA PHE A 18 6.97 -10.29 -11.08
C PHE A 18 7.62 -11.64 -11.38
N ALA A 19 8.84 -11.64 -11.93
CA ALA A 19 9.61 -12.86 -12.25
C ALA A 19 9.90 -13.78 -11.03
N PRO A 20 10.33 -13.30 -9.86
CA PRO A 20 10.52 -14.17 -8.69
C PRO A 20 9.19 -14.67 -8.11
N LEU A 21 8.09 -13.90 -8.21
CA LEU A 21 6.75 -14.33 -7.80
C LEU A 21 6.24 -15.51 -8.66
N LEU A 22 6.55 -15.48 -9.96
CA LEU A 22 6.16 -16.52 -10.93
C LEU A 22 7.09 -17.75 -10.88
N LEU A 23 8.35 -17.58 -10.48
CA LEU A 23 9.36 -18.66 -10.41
C LEU A 23 9.35 -19.40 -9.05
N VAL A 24 8.99 -18.73 -7.95
CA VAL A 24 8.83 -19.36 -6.63
C VAL A 24 7.56 -20.23 -6.55
N CYS A 25 6.56 -19.95 -7.38
CA CYS A 25 5.27 -20.62 -7.31
C CYS A 25 5.25 -22.08 -7.83
N PRO A 26 5.81 -22.49 -9.00
CA PRO A 26 5.57 -23.85 -9.49
C PRO A 26 6.29 -24.97 -8.70
N ILE A 27 7.30 -24.66 -7.87
CA ILE A 27 8.08 -25.69 -7.13
C ILE A 27 7.65 -25.79 -5.65
N GLY A 28 7.13 -24.71 -5.04
CA GLY A 28 6.60 -24.73 -3.66
C GLY A 28 5.13 -25.17 -3.54
N ASN A 29 4.44 -25.32 -4.67
CA ASN A 29 2.98 -25.50 -4.77
C ASN A 29 2.42 -26.85 -4.29
N LEU A 30 3.22 -27.77 -3.74
CA LEU A 30 2.67 -28.99 -3.14
C LEU A 30 2.63 -28.97 -1.60
N GLN A 31 3.37 -28.07 -0.94
CA GLN A 31 3.43 -28.01 0.53
C GLN A 31 2.71 -26.78 1.10
N ALA A 32 2.86 -25.60 0.50
CA ALA A 32 2.22 -24.37 1.01
C ALA A 32 0.70 -24.30 0.77
N ALA A 33 0.19 -24.96 -0.29
CA ALA A 33 -1.24 -24.99 -0.58
C ALA A 33 -2.03 -25.98 0.32
N ARG A 34 -1.37 -26.99 0.89
CA ARG A 34 -1.99 -27.92 1.86
C ARG A 34 -2.16 -27.31 3.26
N GLU A 35 -1.33 -26.34 3.64
CA GLU A 35 -1.46 -25.67 4.94
C GLU A 35 -2.55 -24.59 4.97
N ALA A 36 -2.90 -24.00 3.83
CA ALA A 36 -3.99 -23.01 3.77
C ALA A 36 -5.40 -23.63 3.94
N THR A 37 -5.56 -24.94 3.70
CA THR A 37 -6.85 -25.64 3.81
C THR A 37 -7.05 -26.37 5.15
N ASP A 38 -5.98 -26.72 5.87
CA ASP A 38 -6.08 -27.41 7.18
C ASP A 38 -5.97 -26.47 8.41
N ALA A 39 -5.57 -25.21 8.23
CA ALA A 39 -5.37 -24.25 9.33
C ALA A 39 -6.66 -23.57 9.84
N ALA A 40 -7.85 -23.95 9.36
CA ALA A 40 -9.10 -23.54 9.99
C ALA A 40 -9.50 -24.42 11.19
N ALA A 41 -8.81 -25.55 11.43
CA ALA A 41 -9.25 -26.57 12.40
C ALA A 41 -8.24 -26.94 13.52
N ARG A 42 -7.04 -26.34 13.59
CA ARG A 42 -6.13 -26.53 14.74
C ARG A 42 -5.31 -25.27 15.08
N PRO A 43 -5.07 -24.97 16.38
CA PRO A 43 -4.19 -23.90 16.80
C PRO A 43 -2.74 -24.42 16.79
N THR A 44 -2.03 -24.25 15.68
CA THR A 44 -0.56 -24.41 15.63
C THR A 44 0.07 -23.16 15.02
N PRO A 45 1.22 -22.70 15.57
CA PRO A 45 1.84 -21.44 15.17
C PRO A 45 2.57 -21.55 13.82
N GLU A 46 2.37 -20.55 12.96
CA GLU A 46 3.13 -20.18 11.74
C GLU A 46 2.88 -21.02 10.45
N PRO A 47 2.70 -20.37 9.27
CA PRO A 47 3.62 -19.37 8.72
C PRO A 47 3.02 -17.97 8.47
N THR A 48 3.31 -17.01 9.36
CA THR A 48 2.95 -15.58 9.24
C THR A 48 3.74 -14.87 8.13
N PHE A 49 4.86 -15.46 7.67
CA PHE A 49 5.82 -14.80 6.78
C PHE A 49 5.27 -14.50 5.38
N LEU A 50 4.35 -15.32 4.84
CA LEU A 50 3.78 -15.09 3.50
C LEU A 50 2.81 -13.90 3.48
N THR A 51 2.12 -13.61 4.60
CA THR A 51 1.19 -12.47 4.72
C THR A 51 1.93 -11.13 4.78
N LEU A 52 3.20 -11.13 5.20
CA LEU A 52 4.04 -9.92 5.24
C LEU A 52 4.60 -9.55 3.85
N LEU A 53 4.53 -10.48 2.89
CA LEU A 53 5.12 -10.30 1.56
C LEU A 53 4.47 -9.16 0.76
N PRO A 54 3.13 -9.02 0.65
CA PRO A 54 2.53 -7.92 -0.10
C PRO A 54 2.85 -6.52 0.47
N PRO A 55 2.80 -6.28 1.80
CA PRO A 55 3.26 -5.01 2.39
C PRO A 55 4.75 -4.74 2.17
N LEU A 56 5.60 -5.76 2.28
CA LEU A 56 7.05 -5.59 2.08
C LEU A 56 7.38 -5.20 0.64
N ILE A 57 6.73 -5.82 -0.34
CA ILE A 57 6.85 -5.47 -1.76
C ILE A 57 6.40 -4.01 -1.98
N ALA A 58 5.29 -3.59 -1.37
CA ALA A 58 4.79 -2.21 -1.49
C ALA A 58 5.77 -1.17 -0.92
N ILE A 59 6.44 -1.45 0.19
CA ILE A 59 7.44 -0.54 0.78
C ILE A 59 8.71 -0.49 -0.07
N ALA A 60 9.22 -1.66 -0.47
CA ALA A 60 10.43 -1.74 -1.28
C ALA A 60 10.27 -1.04 -2.64
N LEU A 61 9.12 -1.26 -3.32
CA LEU A 61 8.83 -0.59 -4.58
C LEU A 61 8.64 0.92 -4.41
N SER A 62 8.16 1.44 -3.27
CA SER A 62 7.93 2.88 -3.12
C SER A 62 9.24 3.66 -3.07
N PHE A 63 10.29 3.09 -2.46
CA PHE A 63 11.62 3.70 -2.44
C PHE A 63 12.31 3.68 -3.81
N ILE A 64 12.17 2.58 -4.56
CA ILE A 64 12.81 2.43 -5.89
C ILE A 64 12.08 3.25 -6.95
N THR A 65 10.75 3.14 -7.02
CA THR A 65 9.94 3.81 -8.05
C THR A 65 9.69 5.28 -7.77
N ARG A 66 9.92 5.74 -6.52
CA ARG A 66 9.54 7.07 -6.03
C ARG A 66 8.07 7.42 -6.33
N ASN A 67 7.22 6.40 -6.50
CA ASN A 67 5.79 6.55 -6.78
C ASN A 67 4.99 5.65 -5.83
N VAL A 68 4.47 6.27 -4.78
CA VAL A 68 3.72 5.57 -3.71
C VAL A 68 2.44 4.94 -4.24
N VAL A 69 1.73 5.62 -5.16
CA VAL A 69 0.43 5.16 -5.67
C VAL A 69 0.59 3.87 -6.48
N LEU A 70 1.54 3.84 -7.41
CA LEU A 70 1.79 2.63 -8.21
C LEU A 70 2.34 1.49 -7.35
N SER A 71 3.15 1.81 -6.34
CA SER A 71 3.68 0.82 -5.43
C SER A 71 2.59 0.15 -4.58
N LEU A 72 1.65 0.95 -4.05
CA LEU A 72 0.52 0.46 -3.27
C LEU A 72 -0.39 -0.44 -4.11
N LEU A 73 -0.67 -0.04 -5.36
CA LEU A 73 -1.47 -0.84 -6.30
C LEU A 73 -0.81 -2.21 -6.58
N LEU A 74 0.50 -2.23 -6.83
CA LEU A 74 1.25 -3.47 -7.07
C LEU A 74 1.34 -4.36 -5.83
N GLY A 75 1.42 -3.77 -4.63
CA GLY A 75 1.33 -4.52 -3.37
C GLY A 75 -0.02 -5.22 -3.21
N VAL A 76 -1.13 -4.51 -3.43
CA VAL A 76 -2.49 -5.10 -3.37
C VAL A 76 -2.68 -6.15 -4.48
N PHE A 77 -2.12 -5.91 -5.66
CA PHE A 77 -2.12 -6.89 -6.75
C PHE A 77 -1.33 -8.16 -6.39
N SER A 78 -0.17 -8.04 -5.76
CA SER A 78 0.59 -9.19 -5.25
C SER A 78 -0.21 -9.98 -4.19
N GLY A 79 -0.96 -9.30 -3.31
CA GLY A 79 -1.80 -9.97 -2.31
C GLY A 79 -2.99 -10.73 -2.92
N THR A 80 -3.67 -10.12 -3.89
CA THR A 80 -4.80 -10.79 -4.59
C THR A 80 -4.34 -11.92 -5.51
N LEU A 81 -3.14 -11.79 -6.10
CA LEU A 81 -2.49 -12.89 -6.82
C LEU A 81 -2.18 -14.07 -5.91
N LEU A 82 -1.66 -13.82 -4.70
CA LEU A 82 -1.40 -14.89 -3.73
C LEU A 82 -2.69 -15.64 -3.36
N MET A 83 -3.80 -14.92 -3.20
CA MET A 83 -5.11 -15.51 -2.91
C MET A 83 -5.71 -16.26 -4.11
N SER A 84 -5.48 -15.82 -5.35
CA SER A 84 -5.93 -16.54 -6.56
C SER A 84 -5.10 -17.80 -6.83
N LEU A 85 -3.78 -17.75 -6.61
CA LEU A 85 -2.90 -18.93 -6.67
C LEU A 85 -3.27 -19.96 -5.58
N ALA A 86 -3.61 -19.51 -4.38
CA ALA A 86 -4.05 -20.39 -3.30
C ALA A 86 -5.38 -21.11 -3.60
N ARG A 87 -6.22 -20.56 -4.48
CA ARG A 87 -7.47 -21.18 -4.94
C ARG A 87 -7.29 -22.23 -6.04
N GLY A 88 -6.07 -22.37 -6.58
CA GLY A 88 -5.77 -23.34 -7.64
C GLY A 88 -6.22 -22.92 -9.04
N ASP A 89 -6.57 -21.65 -9.24
CA ASP A 89 -6.89 -21.09 -10.56
C ASP A 89 -5.57 -21.04 -11.37
N GLY A 90 -5.46 -21.87 -12.41
CA GLY A 90 -4.21 -22.08 -13.16
C GLY A 90 -3.46 -20.80 -13.53
N VAL A 91 -2.12 -20.89 -13.57
CA VAL A 91 -1.14 -19.77 -13.64
C VAL A 91 -1.42 -18.73 -14.75
N LEU A 92 -2.09 -19.13 -15.85
CA LEU A 92 -2.45 -18.22 -16.93
C LEU A 92 -3.71 -17.38 -16.66
N ALA A 93 -4.66 -17.87 -15.86
CA ALA A 93 -5.91 -17.18 -15.54
C ALA A 93 -5.80 -16.35 -14.25
N SER A 94 -4.84 -16.68 -13.37
CA SER A 94 -4.62 -16.01 -12.09
C SER A 94 -4.45 -14.48 -12.16
N PRO A 95 -3.74 -13.86 -13.14
CA PRO A 95 -3.65 -12.40 -13.21
C PRO A 95 -4.99 -11.72 -13.54
N PHE A 96 -5.83 -12.36 -14.34
CA PHE A 96 -7.18 -11.84 -14.63
C PHE A 96 -8.09 -11.96 -13.42
N HIS A 97 -8.06 -13.11 -12.72
CA HIS A 97 -8.80 -13.33 -11.48
C HIS A 97 -8.32 -12.44 -10.32
N ALA A 98 -7.02 -12.15 -10.23
CA ALA A 98 -6.48 -11.22 -9.25
C ALA A 98 -6.99 -9.79 -9.49
N PHE A 99 -7.01 -9.32 -10.74
CA PHE A 99 -7.58 -8.02 -11.08
C PHE A 99 -9.07 -7.93 -10.74
N LEU A 100 -9.86 -8.95 -11.10
CA LEU A 100 -11.26 -9.08 -10.67
C LEU A 100 -11.41 -9.13 -9.14
N GLY A 101 -10.47 -9.78 -8.46
CA GLY A 101 -10.39 -9.85 -7.00
C GLY A 101 -10.21 -8.48 -6.36
N ILE A 102 -9.34 -7.63 -6.90
CA ILE A 102 -9.18 -6.24 -6.44
C ILE A 102 -10.50 -5.48 -6.56
N VAL A 103 -11.17 -5.57 -7.72
CA VAL A 103 -12.43 -4.88 -7.96
C VAL A 103 -13.50 -5.36 -6.98
N ASN A 104 -13.61 -6.66 -6.77
CA ASN A 104 -14.57 -7.24 -5.81
C ASN A 104 -14.29 -6.79 -4.37
N ILE A 105 -13.03 -6.77 -3.94
CA ILE A 105 -12.64 -6.28 -2.61
C ILE A 105 -12.98 -4.80 -2.46
N LEU A 106 -12.74 -3.99 -3.49
CA LEU A 106 -13.07 -2.57 -3.47
C LEU A 106 -14.57 -2.34 -3.35
N ILE A 107 -15.39 -3.05 -4.12
CA ILE A 107 -16.85 -2.97 -4.05
C ILE A 107 -17.34 -3.42 -2.66
N ALA A 108 -16.79 -4.52 -2.14
CA ALA A 108 -17.15 -5.02 -0.81
C ALA A 108 -16.78 -4.02 0.30
N ALA A 109 -15.60 -3.38 0.21
CA ALA A 109 -15.17 -2.36 1.16
C ALA A 109 -16.01 -1.08 1.07
N LEU A 110 -16.54 -0.74 -0.12
CA LEU A 110 -17.47 0.39 -0.27
C LEU A 110 -18.89 0.07 0.21
N ALA A 111 -19.30 -1.20 0.15
CA ALA A 111 -20.62 -1.64 0.59
C ALA A 111 -20.72 -1.79 2.12
N ASP A 112 -19.61 -2.06 2.80
CA ASP A 112 -19.58 -2.17 4.26
C ASP A 112 -19.64 -0.77 4.91
N ARG A 113 -20.60 -0.58 5.83
CA ARG A 113 -20.82 0.70 6.50
C ARG A 113 -19.60 1.19 7.28
N SER A 114 -18.85 0.29 7.89
CA SER A 114 -17.67 0.62 8.71
C SER A 114 -16.52 1.09 7.83
N HIS A 115 -16.27 0.38 6.72
CA HIS A 115 -15.22 0.74 5.78
C HIS A 115 -15.58 2.00 4.97
N ALA A 116 -16.82 2.12 4.51
CA ALA A 116 -17.33 3.31 3.83
C ALA A 116 -17.28 4.56 4.72
N GLY A 117 -17.52 4.42 6.03
CA GLY A 117 -17.38 5.51 7.00
C GLY A 117 -15.96 6.09 7.04
N ILE A 118 -14.94 5.23 7.10
CA ILE A 118 -13.52 5.64 7.09
C ILE A 118 -13.15 6.31 5.75
N LEU A 119 -13.61 5.74 4.63
CA LEU A 119 -13.40 6.35 3.31
C LEU A 119 -14.07 7.73 3.19
N GLY A 120 -15.26 7.89 3.75
CA GLY A 120 -15.96 9.17 3.80
C GLY A 120 -15.22 10.22 4.64
N GLN A 121 -14.76 9.85 5.84
CA GLN A 121 -14.01 10.75 6.72
C GLN A 121 -12.70 11.21 6.08
N THR A 122 -11.90 10.27 5.56
CA THR A 122 -10.63 10.59 4.89
C THR A 122 -10.83 11.45 3.64
N LEU A 123 -11.89 11.22 2.86
CA LEU A 123 -12.21 12.04 1.68
C LEU A 123 -12.65 13.46 2.06
N LEU A 124 -13.48 13.60 3.10
CA LEU A 124 -13.91 14.91 3.60
C LEU A 124 -12.72 15.72 4.13
N ILE A 125 -11.81 15.09 4.87
CA ILE A 125 -10.63 15.76 5.42
C ILE A 125 -9.64 16.10 4.30
N GLY A 126 -9.42 15.20 3.34
CA GLY A 126 -8.64 15.50 2.14
C GLY A 126 -9.21 16.69 1.35
N GLY A 127 -10.54 16.74 1.18
CA GLY A 127 -11.24 17.85 0.53
C GLY A 127 -11.13 19.17 1.31
N LEU A 128 -11.29 19.13 2.63
CA LEU A 128 -11.16 20.30 3.49
C LEU A 128 -9.73 20.86 3.46
N ILE A 129 -8.70 20.00 3.51
CA ILE A 129 -7.30 20.39 3.41
C ILE A 129 -7.03 21.04 2.04
N ALA A 130 -7.56 20.46 0.95
CA ALA A 130 -7.42 21.04 -0.39
C ALA A 130 -8.09 22.41 -0.51
N LEU A 131 -9.27 22.59 0.09
CA LEU A 131 -9.96 23.89 0.15
C LEU A 131 -9.18 24.91 0.97
N MET A 132 -8.73 24.53 2.16
CA MET A 132 -7.95 25.39 3.05
C MET A 132 -6.60 25.79 2.42
N SER A 133 -6.01 24.89 1.62
CA SER A 133 -4.81 25.19 0.83
C SER A 133 -5.10 26.18 -0.29
N LYS A 134 -6.26 26.09 -0.96
CA LYS A 134 -6.65 27.04 -2.03
C LYS A 134 -6.95 28.44 -1.50
N MET A 135 -7.53 28.54 -0.30
CA MET A 135 -7.84 29.83 0.35
C MET A 135 -6.59 30.50 0.98
N GLY A 136 -5.41 29.89 0.88
CA GLY A 136 -4.17 30.41 1.49
C GLY A 136 -4.11 30.28 3.01
N GLY A 137 -5.15 29.77 3.65
CA GLY A 137 -5.22 29.59 5.11
C GLY A 137 -4.16 28.62 5.62
N ALA A 138 -3.93 27.51 4.93
CA ALA A 138 -2.88 26.56 5.29
C ALA A 138 -1.47 27.19 5.23
N GLN A 139 -1.22 28.07 4.26
CA GLN A 139 0.06 28.76 4.10
C GLN A 139 0.26 29.84 5.16
N ALA A 140 -0.79 30.59 5.52
CA ALA A 140 -0.74 31.59 6.59
C ALA A 140 -0.51 30.95 7.98
N VAL A 141 -1.13 29.80 8.24
CA VAL A 141 -0.90 29.02 9.48
C VAL A 141 0.53 28.49 9.55
N ALA A 142 1.08 27.99 8.43
CA ALA A 142 2.46 27.53 8.36
C ALA A 142 3.46 28.67 8.65
N GLU A 143 3.24 29.86 8.07
CA GLU A 143 4.06 31.05 8.29
C GLU A 143 3.98 31.55 9.76
N TRP A 144 2.79 31.49 10.38
CA TRP A 144 2.60 31.84 11.78
C TRP A 144 3.35 30.86 12.72
N LEU A 145 3.27 29.56 12.44
CA LEU A 145 4.01 28.52 13.16
C LEU A 145 5.53 28.68 13.00
N ALA A 146 6.00 29.00 11.79
CA ALA A 146 7.43 29.24 11.50
C ALA A 146 7.99 30.42 12.31
N ARG A 147 7.22 31.51 12.46
CA ARG A 147 7.60 32.68 13.28
C ARG A 147 7.65 32.38 14.77
N ARG A 148 6.85 31.42 15.24
CA ARG A 148 6.84 30.97 16.65
C ARG A 148 8.01 30.02 16.95
N ALA A 149 8.45 29.25 15.96
CA ALA A 149 9.56 28.32 16.05
C ALA A 149 10.94 29.01 15.89
N LYS A 150 11.33 29.82 16.88
CA LYS A 150 12.57 30.64 16.82
C LYS A 150 13.89 29.86 17.00
N GLY A 151 13.85 28.54 17.13
CA GLY A 151 15.06 27.73 17.30
C GLY A 151 14.82 26.22 17.10
N PRO A 152 15.89 25.43 16.91
CA PRO A 152 15.81 24.01 16.54
C PRO A 152 15.05 23.14 17.54
N ARG A 153 15.24 23.38 18.86
CA ARG A 153 14.47 22.70 19.91
C ARG A 153 12.99 23.09 19.90
N SER A 154 12.69 24.36 19.65
CA SER A 154 11.30 24.84 19.56
C SER A 154 10.59 24.32 18.32
N ALA A 155 11.30 24.20 17.19
CA ALA A 155 10.75 23.66 15.96
C ALA A 155 10.37 22.18 16.13
N GLN A 156 11.22 21.37 16.76
CA GLN A 156 10.93 19.96 17.06
C GLN A 156 9.68 19.79 17.92
N ILE A 157 9.51 20.61 18.96
CA ILE A 157 8.32 20.57 19.82
C ILE A 157 7.06 20.96 19.04
N VAL A 158 7.14 21.99 18.21
CA VAL A 158 6.01 22.43 17.38
C VAL A 158 5.63 21.35 16.36
N THR A 159 6.59 20.71 15.70
CA THR A 159 6.32 19.60 14.77
C THR A 159 5.79 18.36 15.48
N LEU A 160 6.25 18.08 16.71
CA LEU A 160 5.75 16.95 17.50
C LEU A 160 4.28 17.16 17.89
N VAL A 161 3.94 18.33 18.43
CA VAL A 161 2.57 18.67 18.80
C VAL A 161 1.65 18.64 17.58
N MET A 162 2.11 19.15 16.43
CA MET A 162 1.35 19.10 15.19
C MET A 162 1.13 17.67 14.70
N GLY A 163 2.15 16.81 14.78
CA GLY A 163 2.03 15.39 14.46
C GLY A 163 1.02 14.69 15.35
N ILE A 164 1.08 14.90 16.66
CA ILE A 164 0.11 14.35 17.62
C ILE A 164 -1.32 14.82 17.28
N PHE A 165 -1.50 16.10 16.94
CA PHE A 165 -2.81 16.67 16.61
C PHE A 165 -3.43 16.03 15.35
N VAL A 166 -2.60 15.73 14.34
CA VAL A 166 -3.04 15.06 13.10
C VAL A 166 -3.33 13.57 13.33
N PHE A 167 -2.64 12.91 14.25
CA PHE A 167 -2.83 11.48 14.57
C PHE A 167 -4.07 11.17 15.41
N PHE A 168 -4.75 12.18 15.97
CA PHE A 168 -5.95 12.01 16.79
C PHE A 168 -7.25 11.92 15.98
N ASP A 169 -7.21 12.26 14.70
CA ASP A 169 -8.30 12.01 13.75
C ASP A 169 -8.26 10.57 13.23
#